data_AF-A0A9C9PL59-F1
#
_entry.id   AF-A0A9C9PL59-F1
#
_cell.length_a   1.000
_cell.length_b   1.000
_cell.length_c   1.000
_cell.angle_alpha   90.00
_cell.angle_beta   90.00
_cell.angle_gamma   90.00
#
_symmetry.space_group_name_H-M   'P 1'
#
loop_
_entity.id
_entity.type
_entity.pdbx_description
1 polymer ?
#
loop_
_entity_poly.entity_id
_entity_poly.type
_entity_poly.pdbx_seq_one_letter_code
_entity_poly.pdbx_strand_id
1 'polypeptide(L)'
;MGKLIGFIFSAHWSAVINIALAAVLGYSTVQFLLSLDTTPLKTNYSQNGFVTSQPRLSTSALNMSALLEAGLFGNSSHQKQIATQSATKPPKTNLNFKLHGIYYSSNSQASFAMIARGKSATYHVNQSLPGGTLIHQILPKQVILLRNGRYESLYLIGYQEHKAYKNKGEHAKTMQNNRSANKSPEKLLGHYQHQLQTNPNRLMKLMRISPVRQNGRLIGYRLRRGKEPGLLSRFNLQSGDILTTINGVKLDSPLKGLGVVQQLGTANQIDLQVLRNGETIFLSFAVEK
;
A
#
# COMPACT_ATOMS: atom_id res chain seq x y z
N MET A 1 -74.42 -0.69 -0.74
CA MET A 1 -73.26 -0.96 -1.62
C MET A 1 -72.05 -1.21 -0.73
N GLY A 2 -71.44 -2.40 -0.76
CA GLY A 2 -70.24 -2.64 0.06
C GLY A 2 -69.95 -4.10 0.40
N LYS A 3 -69.76 -4.96 -0.61
CA LYS A 3 -69.08 -6.26 -0.46
C LYS A 3 -68.35 -6.56 -1.76
N LEU A 4 -67.10 -6.12 -1.89
CA LEU A 4 -66.22 -6.50 -3.02
C LEU A 4 -64.72 -6.43 -2.71
N ILE A 5 -64.32 -6.51 -1.44
CA ILE A 5 -62.91 -6.67 -1.03
C ILE A 5 -62.84 -7.86 -0.09
N GLY A 6 -62.58 -9.04 -0.65
CA GLY A 6 -62.55 -10.30 0.07
C GLY A 6 -62.15 -11.46 -0.83
N PHE A 7 -61.34 -11.19 -1.85
CA PHE A 7 -60.63 -12.19 -2.63
C PHE A 7 -59.19 -11.71 -2.71
N ILE A 8 -58.22 -12.63 -2.72
CA ILE A 8 -56.77 -12.41 -2.73
C ILE A 8 -56.15 -12.31 -1.32
N PHE A 9 -56.07 -13.42 -0.58
CA PHE A 9 -54.94 -13.70 0.31
C PHE A 9 -54.96 -15.19 0.70
N SER A 10 -54.78 -16.08 -0.27
CA SER A 10 -54.31 -17.44 -0.01
C SER A 10 -52.83 -17.52 -0.38
N ALA A 11 -52.03 -18.23 0.42
CA ALA A 11 -50.57 -18.29 0.32
C ALA A 11 -50.03 -18.72 -1.05
N HIS A 12 -50.88 -19.33 -1.89
CA HIS A 12 -50.53 -19.72 -3.25
C HIS A 12 -50.43 -18.54 -4.21
N TRP A 13 -51.20 -17.47 -4.01
CA TRP A 13 -51.15 -16.29 -4.88
C TRP A 13 -49.87 -15.46 -4.71
N SER A 14 -49.37 -15.34 -3.48
CA SER A 14 -48.07 -14.69 -3.22
C SER A 14 -46.90 -15.43 -3.87
N ALA A 15 -46.96 -16.76 -3.95
CA ALA A 15 -45.92 -17.55 -4.61
C ALA A 15 -45.90 -17.29 -6.13
N VAL A 16 -47.07 -17.25 -6.77
CA VAL A 16 -47.20 -16.97 -8.21
C VAL A 16 -46.71 -15.56 -8.54
N ILE A 17 -47.04 -14.57 -7.71
CA ILE A 17 -46.59 -13.18 -7.89
C ILE A 17 -45.07 -13.07 -7.77
N ASN A 18 -44.46 -13.73 -6.77
CA ASN A 18 -43.00 -13.71 -6.60
C ASN A 18 -42.26 -14.39 -7.75
N ILE A 19 -42.80 -15.50 -8.29
CA ILE A 19 -42.23 -16.18 -9.46
C ILE A 19 -42.31 -15.28 -10.70
N ALA A 20 -43.46 -14.63 -10.93
CA ALA A 20 -43.63 -13.70 -12.04
C ALA A 20 -42.66 -12.50 -11.92
N LEU A 21 -42.49 -11.94 -10.72
CA LEU A 21 -41.56 -10.84 -10.48
C LEU A 21 -40.10 -11.25 -10.74
N ALA A 22 -39.69 -12.44 -10.28
CA ALA A 22 -38.36 -12.96 -10.52
C ALA A 22 -38.09 -13.18 -12.01
N ALA A 23 -39.07 -13.66 -12.77
CA ALA A 23 -38.96 -13.85 -14.22
C ALA A 23 -38.79 -12.51 -14.96
N VAL A 24 -39.55 -11.48 -14.58
CA VAL A 24 -39.44 -10.13 -15.18
C VAL A 24 -38.08 -9.49 -14.87
N LEU A 25 -37.59 -9.61 -13.63
CA LEU A 25 -36.26 -9.12 -13.26
C LEU A 25 -35.16 -9.85 -14.04
N GLY A 26 -35.24 -11.18 -14.15
CA GLY A 26 -34.31 -11.98 -14.95
C GLY A 26 -34.27 -11.52 -16.41
N TYR A 27 -35.44 -11.38 -17.04
CA TYR A 27 -35.54 -10.91 -18.43
C TYR A 27 -34.96 -9.51 -18.62
N SER A 28 -35.24 -8.58 -17.70
CA SER A 28 -34.71 -7.21 -17.75
C SER A 28 -33.18 -7.17 -17.63
N THR A 29 -32.58 -8.03 -16.79
CA THR A 29 -31.11 -8.10 -16.66
C THR A 29 -30.42 -8.62 -17.92
N VAL A 30 -31.02 -9.57 -18.64
CA VAL A 30 -30.49 -10.08 -19.92
C VAL A 30 -30.56 -9.00 -21.00
N GLN A 31 -31.68 -8.28 -21.09
CA GLN A 31 -31.82 -7.17 -22.03
C GLN A 31 -30.81 -6.04 -21.75
N PHE A 32 -30.58 -5.70 -20.48
CA PHE A 32 -29.57 -4.73 -20.11
C PHE A 32 -28.16 -5.19 -20.52
N LEU A 33 -27.81 -6.45 -20.28
CA LEU A 33 -26.51 -6.99 -20.64
C LEU A 33 -26.26 -6.99 -22.16
N LEU A 34 -27.29 -7.27 -22.96
CA LEU A 34 -27.22 -7.21 -24.42
C LEU A 34 -27.16 -5.78 -24.97
N SER A 35 -27.59 -4.78 -24.20
CA SER A 35 -27.49 -3.36 -24.59
C SER A 35 -26.13 -2.73 -24.37
N LEU A 36 -25.18 -3.44 -23.74
CA LEU A 36 -23.80 -2.99 -23.65
C LEU A 36 -23.10 -3.23 -25.00
N ASP A 37 -23.30 -2.30 -25.93
CA ASP A 37 -22.54 -2.23 -27.17
C ASP A 37 -21.06 -1.99 -26.85
N THR A 38 -20.25 -3.05 -26.95
CA THR A 38 -18.80 -2.91 -26.97
C THR A 38 -18.40 -2.46 -28.36
N THR A 39 -18.35 -1.15 -28.61
CA THR A 39 -17.79 -0.64 -29.86
C THR A 39 -16.31 -1.01 -29.92
N PRO A 40 -15.85 -1.87 -30.85
CA PRO A 40 -14.43 -2.11 -31.01
C PRO A 40 -13.78 -0.84 -31.55
N LEU A 41 -12.69 -0.41 -30.92
CA LEU A 41 -11.87 0.69 -31.41
C LEU A 41 -11.30 0.27 -32.78
N LYS A 42 -11.88 0.80 -33.87
CA LYS A 42 -11.32 0.66 -35.22
C LYS A 42 -10.05 1.51 -35.31
N THR A 43 -8.90 0.90 -35.07
CA THR A 43 -7.60 1.50 -35.44
C THR A 43 -7.43 1.38 -36.95
N ASN A 44 -7.73 2.45 -37.68
CA ASN A 44 -7.38 2.56 -39.09
C ASN A 44 -5.85 2.72 -39.21
N TYR A 45 -5.15 1.61 -39.46
CA TYR A 45 -3.79 1.66 -39.97
C TYR A 45 -3.84 1.84 -41.49
N SER A 46 -3.56 3.06 -41.94
CA SER A 46 -3.29 3.35 -43.34
C SER A 46 -1.97 2.68 -43.74
N GLN A 47 -2.06 1.57 -44.46
CA GLN A 47 -0.93 0.91 -45.11
C GLN A 47 -0.53 1.75 -46.35
N ASN A 48 0.31 2.76 -46.16
CA ASN A 48 1.04 3.34 -47.28
C ASN A 48 2.15 2.35 -47.65
N GLY A 49 1.99 1.66 -48.77
CA GLY A 49 3.02 0.85 -49.38
C GLY A 49 4.23 1.71 -49.73
N PHE A 50 5.40 1.36 -49.18
CA PHE A 50 6.67 1.93 -49.59
C PHE A 50 7.28 1.05 -50.69
N VAL A 51 7.42 1.66 -51.86
CA VAL A 51 8.23 1.20 -52.98
C VAL A 51 9.68 1.10 -52.51
N THR A 52 10.28 -0.09 -52.61
CA THR A 52 11.72 -0.29 -52.41
C THR A 52 12.47 0.25 -53.64
N SER A 53 12.98 1.47 -53.54
CA SER A 53 14.12 1.93 -54.31
C SER A 53 15.19 2.38 -53.32
N GLN A 54 16.30 1.64 -53.27
CA GLN A 54 17.49 1.97 -52.49
C GLN A 54 18.35 2.99 -53.24
N PRO A 55 18.56 4.20 -52.71
CA PRO A 55 19.80 4.91 -52.91
C PRO A 55 20.77 4.49 -51.79
N ARG A 56 21.90 3.90 -52.17
CA ARG A 56 23.05 3.78 -51.26
C ARG A 56 23.54 5.19 -50.94
N LEU A 57 23.26 5.67 -49.74
CA LEU A 57 23.88 6.86 -49.17
C LEU A 57 24.88 6.40 -48.12
N SER A 58 26.14 6.66 -48.40
CA SER A 58 27.29 6.50 -47.52
C SER A 58 26.97 7.12 -46.15
N THR A 59 27.06 6.32 -45.09
CA THR A 59 26.97 6.80 -43.71
C THR A 59 28.24 7.57 -43.34
N SER A 60 28.36 8.81 -43.85
CA SER A 60 29.04 9.83 -43.06
C SER A 60 28.21 10.02 -41.80
N ALA A 61 28.76 9.64 -40.67
CA ALA A 61 28.15 9.84 -39.36
C ALA A 61 27.61 11.27 -39.29
N LEU A 62 26.29 11.40 -39.13
CA LEU A 62 25.63 12.67 -38.90
C LEU A 62 26.27 13.32 -37.68
N ASN A 63 27.12 14.33 -37.93
CA ASN A 63 27.83 15.04 -36.89
C ASN A 63 26.85 16.02 -36.22
N MET A 64 26.13 15.49 -35.24
CA MET A 64 25.10 16.20 -34.47
C MET A 64 25.68 17.28 -33.56
N SER A 65 27.00 17.34 -33.42
CA SER A 65 27.72 18.30 -32.56
C SER A 65 27.41 19.75 -32.93
N ALA A 66 27.37 20.07 -34.23
CA ALA A 66 27.07 21.42 -34.71
C ALA A 66 25.63 21.86 -34.39
N LEU A 67 24.69 20.90 -34.32
CA LEU A 67 23.29 21.18 -34.00
C LEU A 67 23.08 21.33 -32.48
N LEU A 68 23.85 20.61 -31.66
CA LEU A 68 23.88 20.78 -30.21
C LEU A 68 24.58 22.10 -29.80
N GLU A 69 25.60 22.55 -30.53
CA GLU A 69 26.27 23.84 -30.29
C GLU A 69 25.46 25.05 -30.75
N ALA A 70 24.56 24.88 -31.72
CA ALA A 70 23.75 25.97 -32.26
C ALA A 70 22.70 26.53 -31.26
N GLY A 71 22.53 25.90 -30.08
CA GLY A 71 21.72 26.47 -29.00
C GLY A 71 20.24 26.68 -29.35
N LEU A 72 19.72 25.91 -30.30
CA LEU A 72 18.38 26.09 -30.91
C LEU A 72 17.20 25.93 -29.93
N PHE A 73 17.45 25.45 -28.72
CA PHE A 73 16.45 25.24 -27.67
C PHE A 73 16.76 25.97 -26.37
N GLY A 74 17.68 26.95 -26.42
CA GLY A 74 18.09 27.72 -25.26
C GLY A 74 19.18 27.03 -24.45
N ASN A 75 20.30 27.73 -24.29
CA ASN A 75 21.43 27.26 -23.50
C ASN A 75 21.05 27.40 -22.02
N SER A 76 20.75 26.28 -21.35
CA SER A 76 20.71 26.27 -19.89
C SER A 76 22.14 26.25 -19.34
N SER A 77 22.87 27.35 -19.53
CA SER A 77 24.00 27.71 -18.68
C SER A 77 23.47 28.16 -17.31
N HIS A 78 22.71 27.28 -16.65
CA HIS A 78 22.80 27.18 -15.20
C HIS A 78 24.07 26.39 -14.88
N GLN A 79 25.20 27.04 -15.12
CA GLN A 79 26.30 26.99 -14.17
C GLN A 79 25.82 27.70 -12.89
N LYS A 80 24.78 27.13 -12.27
CA LYS A 80 24.52 27.32 -10.85
C LYS A 80 25.65 26.57 -10.22
N GLN A 81 26.70 27.32 -9.90
CA GLN A 81 27.75 27.00 -8.95
C GLN A 81 27.29 25.80 -8.12
N ILE A 82 27.71 24.60 -8.55
CA ILE A 82 27.51 23.38 -7.80
C ILE A 82 28.49 23.57 -6.65
N ALA A 83 28.02 24.31 -5.62
CA ALA A 83 28.41 23.99 -4.28
C ALA A 83 28.08 22.51 -4.19
N THR A 84 29.14 21.71 -4.19
CA THR A 84 29.20 20.37 -3.62
C THR A 84 28.60 20.49 -2.23
N GLN A 85 27.27 20.52 -2.13
CA GLN A 85 26.57 20.25 -0.90
C GLN A 85 26.85 18.78 -0.69
N SER A 86 27.88 18.59 0.12
CA SER A 86 28.40 17.34 0.60
C SER A 86 27.26 16.36 0.83
N ALA A 87 27.59 15.08 0.65
CA ALA A 87 26.85 13.94 1.15
C ALA A 87 26.70 13.97 2.68
N THR A 88 26.15 15.06 3.22
CA THR A 88 25.79 15.28 4.60
C THR A 88 24.30 15.05 4.67
N LYS A 89 23.94 13.92 5.28
CA LYS A 89 22.56 13.53 5.53
C LYS A 89 21.76 14.72 6.11
N PRO A 90 20.56 15.04 5.59
CA PRO A 90 19.74 16.12 6.12
C PRO A 90 19.53 15.99 7.64
N PRO A 91 19.50 17.09 8.39
CA PRO A 91 19.22 17.03 9.82
C PRO A 91 17.82 16.48 10.07
N LYS A 92 17.63 15.84 11.24
CA LYS A 92 16.31 15.40 11.67
C LYS A 92 15.35 16.59 11.76
N THR A 93 14.13 16.41 11.26
CA THR A 93 13.08 17.43 11.38
C THR A 93 12.69 17.67 12.84
N ASN A 94 12.43 18.94 13.17
CA ASN A 94 11.87 19.35 14.47
C ASN A 94 10.35 19.55 14.40
N LEU A 95 9.72 19.22 13.28
CA LEU A 95 8.27 19.29 13.13
C LEU A 95 7.60 18.17 13.94
N ASN A 96 6.42 18.46 14.50
CA ASN A 96 5.61 17.49 15.24
C ASN A 96 4.86 16.51 14.32
N PHE A 97 5.51 16.06 13.26
CA PHE A 97 5.01 15.00 12.38
C PHE A 97 5.50 13.64 12.87
N LYS A 98 4.63 12.63 12.78
CA LYS A 98 4.96 11.22 13.01
C LYS A 98 4.83 10.46 11.68
N LEU A 99 5.91 9.86 11.20
CA LEU A 99 5.87 8.98 10.03
C LEU A 99 5.52 7.57 10.48
N HIS A 100 4.32 7.13 10.12
CA HIS A 100 3.72 5.88 10.57
C HIS A 100 3.99 4.70 9.64
N GLY A 101 4.03 4.96 8.34
CA GLY A 101 4.27 3.93 7.33
C GLY A 101 4.91 4.51 6.07
N ILE A 102 5.63 3.67 5.34
CA ILE A 102 6.20 3.99 4.04
C ILE A 102 5.93 2.80 3.13
N TYR A 103 5.40 3.07 1.95
CA TYR A 103 5.52 2.19 0.82
C TYR A 103 6.58 2.77 -0.12
N TYR A 104 7.66 2.01 -0.31
CA TYR A 104 8.77 2.39 -1.18
C TYR A 104 8.79 1.50 -2.41
N SER A 105 8.82 2.12 -3.58
CA SER A 105 8.99 1.46 -4.87
C SER A 105 10.11 2.15 -5.64
N SER A 106 10.77 1.42 -6.55
CA SER A 106 11.72 2.02 -7.50
C SER A 106 11.04 3.05 -8.41
N ASN A 107 9.74 2.91 -8.65
CA ASN A 107 8.92 3.97 -9.24
C ASN A 107 8.50 4.96 -8.14
N SER A 108 9.04 6.18 -8.20
CA SER A 108 8.77 7.22 -7.21
C SER A 108 7.30 7.63 -7.13
N GLN A 109 6.54 7.52 -8.23
CA GLN A 109 5.11 7.84 -8.26
C GLN A 109 4.26 6.79 -7.55
N ALA A 110 4.72 5.54 -7.51
CA ALA A 110 4.06 4.47 -6.77
C ALA A 110 4.33 4.56 -5.27
N SER A 111 5.37 5.29 -4.84
CA SER A 111 5.73 5.42 -3.42
C SER A 111 4.78 6.36 -2.69
N PHE A 112 4.46 6.02 -1.43
CA PHE A 112 3.67 6.88 -0.55
C PHE A 112 4.09 6.74 0.92
N ALA A 113 3.85 7.79 1.69
CA ALA A 113 4.18 7.87 3.10
C ALA A 113 2.92 8.22 3.91
N MET A 114 2.70 7.51 5.00
CA MET A 114 1.61 7.81 5.93
C MET A 114 2.14 8.66 7.07
N ILE A 115 1.76 9.94 7.09
CA ILE A 115 2.28 10.96 8.02
C ILE A 115 1.12 11.50 8.86
N ALA A 116 1.34 11.62 10.17
CA ALA A 116 0.37 12.17 11.11
C ALA A 116 0.83 13.45 11.78
N ARG A 117 -0.13 14.36 11.99
CA ARG A 117 -0.08 15.49 12.92
C ARG A 117 -1.39 15.49 13.70
N GLY A 118 -1.53 14.51 14.60
CA GLY A 118 -2.81 14.16 15.23
C GLY A 118 -3.57 13.09 14.45
N LYS A 119 -4.07 13.42 13.26
CA LYS A 119 -4.68 12.44 12.32
C LYS A 119 -3.67 12.04 11.25
N SER A 120 -3.66 10.76 10.88
CA SER A 120 -2.83 10.22 9.81
C SER A 120 -3.46 10.46 8.44
N ALA A 121 -2.63 10.81 7.46
CA ALA A 121 -3.00 10.86 6.05
C ALA A 121 -1.86 10.29 5.19
N THR A 122 -2.21 9.85 3.98
CA THR A 122 -1.26 9.34 3.00
C THR A 122 -0.81 10.48 2.09
N TYR A 123 0.49 10.54 1.83
CA TYR A 123 1.10 11.55 0.98
C TYR A 123 2.07 10.92 -0.03
N HIS A 124 2.10 11.48 -1.24
CA HIS A 124 3.02 11.11 -2.32
C HIS A 124 4.17 12.12 -2.44
N VAL A 125 5.16 11.78 -3.25
CA VAL A 125 6.25 12.71 -3.64
C VAL A 125 5.65 13.99 -4.23
N ASN A 126 6.24 15.14 -3.90
CA ASN A 126 5.81 16.48 -4.29
C ASN A 126 4.47 16.98 -3.68
N GLN A 127 3.84 16.23 -2.78
CA GLN A 127 2.66 16.73 -2.06
C GLN A 127 3.04 17.61 -0.87
N SER A 128 2.14 18.54 -0.51
CA SER A 128 2.32 19.45 0.62
C SER A 128 1.70 18.90 1.90
N LEU A 129 2.46 18.99 2.99
CA LEU A 129 1.99 18.78 4.35
C LEU A 129 1.45 20.08 4.96
N PRO A 130 0.54 19.99 5.96
CA PRO A 130 0.05 21.15 6.70
C PRO A 130 1.19 22.00 7.29
N GLY A 131 1.20 23.29 6.95
CA GLY A 131 2.29 24.21 7.35
C GLY A 131 3.34 24.44 6.25
N GLY A 132 3.00 24.20 4.98
CA GLY A 132 3.81 24.61 3.82
C GLY A 132 5.08 23.79 3.60
N THR A 133 5.17 22.61 4.20
CA THR A 133 6.30 21.69 3.99
C THR A 133 5.98 20.76 2.83
N LEU A 134 6.94 20.47 1.97
CA LEU A 134 6.77 19.59 0.80
C LEU A 134 7.46 18.25 1.03
N ILE A 135 6.91 17.17 0.48
CA ILE A 135 7.62 15.89 0.39
C ILE A 135 8.55 15.93 -0.80
N HIS A 136 9.86 15.99 -0.54
CA HIS A 136 10.87 15.96 -1.58
C HIS A 136 11.16 14.54 -2.05
N GLN A 137 11.30 13.59 -1.11
CA GLN A 137 11.64 12.21 -1.44
C GLN A 137 11.12 11.24 -0.38
N ILE A 138 10.65 10.08 -0.82
CA ILE A 138 10.27 8.96 0.06
C ILE A 138 11.38 7.92 -0.03
N LEU A 139 11.98 7.59 1.11
CA LEU A 139 13.04 6.58 1.25
C LEU A 139 12.54 5.44 2.15
N PRO A 140 13.16 4.24 2.10
CA PRO A 140 12.67 3.07 2.83
C PRO A 140 12.51 3.25 4.36
N LYS A 141 13.20 4.22 4.96
CA LYS A 141 13.23 4.43 6.43
C LYS A 141 12.94 5.87 6.87
N GLN A 142 12.80 6.79 5.91
CA GLN A 142 12.61 8.21 6.19
C GLN A 142 11.94 8.91 5.00
N VAL A 143 11.32 10.05 5.25
CA VAL A 143 10.87 10.97 4.22
C VAL A 143 11.73 12.21 4.29
N ILE A 144 12.25 12.65 3.14
CA ILE A 144 12.94 13.92 3.01
C ILE A 144 11.89 14.99 2.75
N LEU A 145 11.84 15.96 3.65
CA LEU A 145 10.95 17.11 3.62
C LEU A 145 11.72 18.32 3.11
N LEU A 146 11.03 19.20 2.38
CA LEU A 146 11.52 20.51 1.97
C LEU A 146 10.68 21.59 2.62
N ARG A 147 11.32 22.42 3.46
CA ARG A 147 10.67 23.53 4.16
C ARG A 147 11.52 24.78 4.05
N ASN A 148 10.97 25.86 3.50
CA ASN A 148 11.67 27.14 3.34
C ASN A 148 13.05 26.98 2.68
N GLY A 149 13.15 26.12 1.65
CA GLY A 149 14.42 25.85 0.95
C GLY A 149 15.40 24.92 1.67
N ARG A 150 15.05 24.39 2.85
CA ARG A 150 15.91 23.46 3.62
C ARG A 150 15.36 22.03 3.60
N TYR A 151 16.25 21.07 3.39
CA TYR A 151 15.93 19.65 3.52
C TYR A 151 15.99 19.19 4.98
N GLU A 152 15.00 18.41 5.38
CA GLU A 152 14.91 17.80 6.72
C GLU A 152 14.51 16.33 6.60
N SER A 153 14.99 15.47 7.49
CA SER A 153 14.64 14.05 7.54
C SER A 153 13.56 13.77 8.59
N LEU A 154 12.42 13.22 8.15
CA LEU A 154 11.39 12.64 9.01
C LEU A 154 11.54 11.11 9.03
N TYR A 155 11.99 10.56 10.15
CA TYR A 155 12.22 9.11 10.29
C TYR A 155 10.94 8.34 10.60
N LEU A 156 10.88 7.09 10.11
CA LEU A 156 9.81 6.16 10.44
C LEU A 156 9.78 5.93 11.96
N ILE A 157 8.59 5.93 12.55
CA ILE A 157 8.41 5.67 13.98
C ILE A 157 9.04 4.34 14.37
N GLY A 158 9.82 4.33 15.46
CA GLY A 158 10.54 3.13 15.92
C GLY A 158 11.88 2.89 15.21
N TYR A 159 12.21 3.64 14.16
CA TYR A 159 13.57 3.63 13.60
C TYR A 159 14.52 4.41 14.51
N GLN A 160 15.43 3.69 15.15
CA GLN A 160 16.59 4.29 15.78
C GLN A 160 17.74 4.28 14.77
N GLU A 161 18.34 5.44 14.51
CA GLU A 161 19.60 5.48 13.78
C GLU A 161 20.65 4.79 14.64
N HIS A 162 20.96 3.54 14.32
CA HIS A 162 22.07 2.83 14.93
C HIS A 162 23.34 3.61 14.57
N LYS A 163 23.80 4.51 15.45
CA LYS A 163 25.20 4.92 15.43
C LYS A 163 25.99 3.63 15.48
N ALA A 164 26.83 3.38 14.49
CA ALA A 164 27.60 2.16 14.35
C ALA A 164 28.21 1.81 15.71
N TYR A 165 27.62 0.83 16.38
CA TYR A 165 28.14 0.29 17.62
C TYR A 165 29.41 -0.46 17.20
N LYS A 166 30.58 0.14 17.48
CA LYS A 166 31.86 -0.56 17.49
C LYS A 166 31.80 -1.59 18.62
N ASN A 167 31.18 -2.73 18.37
CA ASN A 167 31.29 -3.86 19.28
C ASN A 167 32.45 -4.74 18.80
N LYS A 168 33.52 -4.68 19.60
CA LYS A 168 34.54 -5.71 19.77
C LYS A 168 33.89 -7.09 19.62
N GLY A 169 34.51 -7.94 18.80
CA GLY A 169 34.10 -9.31 18.65
C GLY A 169 34.14 -10.04 19.99
N GLU A 170 33.18 -10.94 20.20
CA GLU A 170 33.45 -12.30 20.68
C GLU A 170 32.14 -13.09 20.82
N HIS A 171 32.20 -14.32 20.30
CA HIS A 171 31.38 -15.49 20.59
C HIS A 171 29.85 -15.45 20.39
N ALA A 172 29.42 -15.96 19.23
CA ALA A 172 28.37 -17.00 19.19
C ALA A 172 28.52 -17.85 17.92
N LYS A 173 29.16 -19.01 18.04
CA LYS A 173 28.95 -20.14 17.13
C LYS A 173 27.54 -20.69 17.39
N THR A 174 26.97 -21.29 16.33
CA THR A 174 25.70 -22.05 16.27
C THR A 174 24.50 -21.24 15.75
N MET A 175 24.19 -21.43 14.46
CA MET A 175 22.88 -21.85 13.93
C MET A 175 22.93 -21.81 12.39
N GLN A 176 23.41 -22.91 11.83
CA GLN A 176 23.28 -23.22 10.41
C GLN A 176 21.84 -23.67 10.14
N ASN A 177 20.97 -22.71 9.81
CA ASN A 177 19.83 -22.79 8.89
C ASN A 177 18.87 -21.63 9.20
N ASN A 178 19.19 -20.45 8.69
CA ASN A 178 18.21 -19.37 8.66
C ASN A 178 18.14 -18.76 7.26
N ARG A 179 17.67 -19.58 6.30
CA ARG A 179 17.30 -19.11 4.94
C ARG A 179 16.12 -18.12 4.93
N SER A 180 15.55 -17.79 6.10
CA SER A 180 14.54 -16.73 6.28
C SER A 180 15.14 -15.37 6.70
N ALA A 181 16.46 -15.25 6.85
CA ALA A 181 17.07 -14.04 7.41
C ALA A 181 17.17 -12.84 6.46
N ASN A 182 16.87 -12.99 5.16
CA ASN A 182 17.03 -11.88 4.20
C ASN A 182 15.86 -11.73 3.22
N LYS A 183 14.63 -12.00 3.66
CA LYS A 183 13.42 -11.65 2.89
C LYS A 183 12.94 -10.27 3.33
N SER A 184 12.64 -9.40 2.37
CA SER A 184 12.00 -8.12 2.63
C SER A 184 10.63 -8.35 3.32
N PRO A 185 10.14 -7.39 4.13
CA PRO A 185 8.84 -7.51 4.79
C PRO A 185 7.70 -7.89 3.84
N GLU A 186 7.75 -7.40 2.59
CA GLU A 186 6.73 -7.61 1.56
C GLU A 186 6.69 -9.07 1.07
N LYS A 187 7.87 -9.65 0.77
CA LYS A 187 7.99 -11.08 0.39
C LYS A 187 7.62 -12.01 1.53
N LEU A 188 7.92 -11.59 2.76
CA LEU A 188 7.56 -12.35 3.95
C LEU A 188 6.03 -12.37 4.14
N LEU A 189 5.35 -11.25 3.87
CA LEU A 189 3.88 -11.17 3.85
C LEU A 189 3.28 -12.11 2.79
N GLY A 190 3.81 -12.13 1.57
CA GLY A 190 3.36 -13.05 0.53
C GLY A 190 3.47 -14.52 0.95
N HIS A 191 4.57 -14.88 1.60
CA HIS A 191 4.73 -16.23 2.15
C HIS A 191 3.67 -16.57 3.21
N TYR A 192 3.38 -15.65 4.14
CA TYR A 192 2.34 -15.87 5.14
C TYR A 192 0.93 -15.87 4.56
N GLN A 193 0.67 -15.07 3.53
CA GLN A 193 -0.58 -15.07 2.79
C GLN A 193 -0.82 -16.44 2.15
N HIS A 194 0.18 -16.98 1.46
CA HIS A 194 0.12 -18.34 0.90
C HIS A 194 -0.08 -19.39 2.01
N GLN A 195 0.58 -19.23 3.15
CA GLN A 195 0.39 -20.13 4.29
C GLN A 195 -1.02 -20.00 4.92
N LEU A 196 -1.64 -18.83 4.87
CA LEU A 196 -3.00 -18.60 5.36
C LEU A 196 -4.03 -19.34 4.49
N GLN A 197 -3.81 -19.36 3.17
CA GLN A 197 -4.65 -20.09 2.23
C GLN A 197 -4.49 -21.61 2.37
N THR A 198 -3.24 -22.09 2.49
CA THR A 198 -2.95 -23.53 2.47
C THR A 198 -3.03 -24.19 3.85
N ASN A 199 -2.64 -23.49 4.92
CA ASN A 199 -2.50 -24.04 6.27
C ASN A 199 -2.71 -22.98 7.37
N PRO A 200 -3.94 -22.46 7.56
CA PRO A 200 -4.23 -21.35 8.48
C PRO A 200 -3.82 -21.65 9.94
N ASN A 201 -3.90 -22.91 10.36
CA ASN A 201 -3.49 -23.36 11.69
C ASN A 201 -2.01 -23.14 12.00
N ARG A 202 -1.13 -23.06 10.98
CA ARG A 202 0.28 -22.73 11.19
C ARG A 202 0.47 -21.24 11.45
N LEU A 203 -0.30 -20.38 10.77
CA LEU A 203 -0.23 -18.93 10.95
C LEU A 203 -0.58 -18.52 12.39
N MET A 204 -1.62 -19.16 12.96
CA MET A 204 -2.04 -18.93 14.34
C MET A 204 -0.97 -19.24 15.40
N LYS A 205 0.08 -19.99 15.06
CA LYS A 205 1.19 -20.31 15.98
C LYS A 205 2.30 -19.25 15.95
N LEU A 206 2.33 -18.40 14.94
CA LEU A 206 3.39 -17.39 14.74
C LEU A 206 3.28 -16.24 15.75
N MET A 207 2.05 -15.81 16.03
CA MET A 207 1.75 -14.78 17.02
C MET A 207 0.56 -15.18 17.88
N ARG A 208 0.56 -14.73 19.14
CA ARG A 208 -0.54 -14.96 20.07
C ARG A 208 -1.49 -13.78 20.00
N ILE A 209 -2.76 -14.07 19.80
CA ILE A 209 -3.82 -13.06 19.68
C ILE A 209 -4.84 -13.34 20.78
N SER A 210 -5.27 -12.29 21.50
CA SER A 210 -6.26 -12.41 22.59
C SER A 210 -7.25 -11.25 22.56
N PRO A 211 -8.56 -11.48 22.78
CA PRO A 211 -9.55 -10.42 22.73
C PRO A 211 -9.32 -9.41 23.87
N VAL A 212 -9.51 -8.13 23.59
CA VAL A 212 -9.48 -7.05 24.59
C VAL A 212 -10.83 -6.37 24.64
N ARG A 213 -11.43 -6.33 25.84
CA ARG A 213 -12.68 -5.64 26.09
C ARG A 213 -12.45 -4.38 26.92
N GLN A 214 -13.19 -3.33 26.61
CA GLN A 214 -13.28 -2.10 27.40
C GLN A 214 -14.76 -1.78 27.60
N ASN A 215 -15.18 -1.55 28.85
CA ASN A 215 -16.58 -1.34 29.22
C ASN A 215 -17.51 -2.45 28.69
N GLY A 216 -17.08 -3.70 28.78
CA GLY A 216 -17.81 -4.87 28.28
C GLY A 216 -17.80 -5.07 26.76
N ARG A 217 -17.34 -4.10 25.97
CA ARG A 217 -17.31 -4.16 24.50
C ARG A 217 -15.95 -4.61 23.99
N LEU A 218 -15.92 -5.48 22.99
CA LEU A 218 -14.68 -5.87 22.30
C LEU A 218 -14.15 -4.66 21.52
N ILE A 219 -12.92 -4.23 21.80
CA ILE A 219 -12.27 -3.10 21.12
C ILE A 219 -11.20 -3.53 20.12
N GLY A 220 -10.84 -4.81 20.13
CA GLY A 220 -9.81 -5.36 19.26
C GLY A 220 -9.11 -6.55 19.88
N TYR A 221 -7.92 -6.85 19.35
CA TYR A 221 -7.16 -8.02 19.73
C TYR A 221 -5.73 -7.66 20.10
N ARG A 222 -5.30 -8.06 21.30
CA ARG A 222 -3.93 -7.86 21.78
C ARG A 222 -2.97 -8.82 21.10
N LEU A 223 -1.93 -8.27 20.51
CA LEU A 223 -0.84 -8.99 19.85
C LEU A 223 0.27 -9.30 20.85
N ARG A 224 0.71 -10.56 20.88
CA ARG A 224 1.82 -11.04 21.70
C ARG A 224 2.74 -11.92 20.87
N ARG A 225 4.00 -12.00 21.30
CA ARG A 225 5.01 -12.87 20.68
C ARG A 225 4.52 -14.33 20.68
N GLY A 226 4.67 -15.02 19.55
CA GLY A 226 4.39 -16.44 19.41
C GLY A 226 5.67 -17.25 19.20
N LYS A 227 5.61 -18.29 18.35
CA LYS A 227 6.76 -19.16 18.07
C LYS A 227 7.87 -18.49 17.26
N GLU A 228 7.60 -17.38 16.59
CA GLU A 228 8.59 -16.63 15.83
C GLU A 228 8.98 -15.33 16.57
N PRO A 229 10.03 -15.39 17.42
CA PRO A 229 10.51 -14.21 18.13
C PRO A 229 11.12 -13.22 17.12
N GLY A 230 10.46 -12.07 16.93
CA GLY A 230 10.90 -11.02 16.01
C GLY A 230 9.91 -10.68 14.90
N LEU A 231 8.89 -11.52 14.67
CA LEU A 231 7.87 -11.28 13.66
C LEU A 231 7.20 -9.91 13.81
N LEU A 232 6.80 -9.55 15.03
CA LEU A 232 6.16 -8.27 15.32
C LEU A 232 7.10 -7.10 14.95
N SER A 233 8.37 -7.17 15.36
CA SER A 233 9.35 -6.12 15.11
C SER A 233 9.62 -5.90 13.62
N ARG A 234 9.58 -6.97 12.80
CA ARG A 234 9.73 -6.87 11.33
C ARG A 234 8.65 -5.99 10.69
N PHE A 235 7.47 -5.94 11.30
CA PHE A 235 6.34 -5.13 10.87
C PHE A 235 6.12 -3.90 11.75
N ASN A 236 7.12 -3.48 12.51
CA ASN A 236 7.03 -2.35 13.44
C ASN A 236 5.86 -2.46 14.44
N LEU A 237 5.38 -3.68 14.68
CA LEU A 237 4.42 -4.03 15.72
C LEU A 237 5.16 -4.30 17.02
N GLN A 238 4.51 -4.01 18.13
CA GLN A 238 5.04 -4.25 19.46
C GLN A 238 4.18 -5.26 20.21
N SER A 239 4.83 -6.04 21.08
CA SER A 239 4.10 -6.92 21.99
C SER A 239 3.29 -6.07 22.95
N GLY A 240 1.98 -6.28 23.00
CA GLY A 240 1.05 -5.46 23.76
C GLY A 240 0.18 -4.54 22.92
N ASP A 241 0.53 -4.31 21.64
CA ASP A 241 -0.33 -3.58 20.70
C ASP A 241 -1.72 -4.22 20.65
N ILE A 242 -2.77 -3.38 20.61
CA ILE A 242 -4.15 -3.84 20.43
C ILE A 242 -4.55 -3.51 19.00
N LEU A 243 -4.70 -4.55 18.16
CA LEU A 243 -5.15 -4.41 16.78
C LEU A 243 -6.65 -4.11 16.75
N THR A 244 -7.01 -2.92 16.26
CA THR A 244 -8.39 -2.41 16.24
C THR A 244 -9.02 -2.48 14.86
N THR A 245 -8.21 -2.34 13.80
CA THR A 245 -8.70 -2.32 12.41
C THR A 245 -7.72 -3.04 11.49
N ILE A 246 -8.23 -3.78 10.51
CA ILE A 246 -7.47 -4.33 9.38
C ILE A 246 -8.20 -3.98 8.08
N ASN A 247 -7.53 -3.38 7.10
CA ASN A 247 -8.09 -2.98 5.80
C ASN A 247 -9.44 -2.22 5.94
N GLY A 248 -9.51 -1.30 6.90
CA GLY A 248 -10.73 -0.53 7.20
C GLY A 248 -11.81 -1.27 8.00
N VAL A 249 -11.68 -2.59 8.20
CA VAL A 249 -12.62 -3.40 8.98
C VAL A 249 -12.28 -3.33 10.46
N LYS A 250 -13.20 -2.78 11.27
CA LYS A 250 -13.08 -2.76 12.73
C LYS A 250 -13.21 -4.17 13.31
N LEU A 251 -12.27 -4.53 14.18
CA LEU A 251 -12.21 -5.81 14.88
C LEU A 251 -12.99 -5.80 16.20
N ASP A 252 -14.21 -5.25 16.17
CA ASP A 252 -15.11 -5.09 17.33
C ASP A 252 -16.06 -6.28 17.52
N SER A 253 -15.98 -7.30 16.66
CA SER A 253 -16.73 -8.55 16.79
C SER A 253 -15.94 -9.74 16.23
N PRO A 254 -16.12 -10.96 16.80
CA PRO A 254 -15.46 -12.16 16.29
C PRO A 254 -15.78 -12.48 14.82
N LEU A 255 -17.01 -12.23 14.39
CA LEU A 255 -17.45 -12.48 13.00
C LEU A 255 -16.70 -11.61 11.99
N LYS A 256 -16.51 -10.32 12.29
CA LYS A 256 -15.70 -9.44 11.43
C LYS A 256 -14.23 -9.89 11.36
N GLY A 257 -13.69 -10.39 12.47
CA GLY A 257 -12.34 -10.96 12.51
C GLY A 257 -12.16 -12.14 11.55
N LEU A 258 -13.16 -13.02 11.44
CA LEU A 258 -13.15 -14.12 10.47
C LEU A 258 -13.21 -13.63 9.01
N GLY A 259 -14.04 -12.62 8.72
CA GLY A 259 -14.14 -12.04 7.39
C GLY A 259 -12.82 -11.43 6.91
N VAL A 260 -12.08 -10.79 7.80
CA VAL A 260 -10.76 -10.23 7.48
C VAL A 260 -9.76 -11.33 7.08
N VAL A 261 -9.76 -12.49 7.73
CA VAL A 261 -8.83 -13.58 7.40
C VAL A 261 -8.98 -14.01 5.94
N GLN A 262 -10.21 -14.05 5.43
CA GLN A 262 -10.47 -14.37 4.03
C GLN A 262 -9.92 -13.29 3.09
N GLN A 263 -10.12 -12.02 3.42
CA GLN A 263 -9.62 -10.88 2.63
C GLN A 263 -8.09 -10.81 2.61
N LEU A 264 -7.43 -11.11 3.73
CA LEU A 264 -5.97 -11.13 3.82
C LEU A 264 -5.35 -12.20 2.91
N GLY A 265 -6.08 -13.26 2.60
CA GLY A 265 -5.65 -14.30 1.66
C GLY A 265 -5.37 -13.78 0.25
N THR A 266 -6.00 -12.69 -0.19
CA THR A 266 -5.87 -12.18 -1.58
C THR A 266 -5.42 -10.73 -1.67
N ALA A 267 -5.28 -10.04 -0.54
CA ALA A 267 -4.91 -8.63 -0.50
C ALA A 267 -3.49 -8.38 -1.04
N ASN A 268 -3.34 -7.33 -1.86
CA ASN A 268 -2.03 -6.82 -2.29
C ASN A 268 -1.43 -5.82 -1.28
N GLN A 269 -2.24 -5.33 -0.34
CA GLN A 269 -1.87 -4.40 0.71
C GLN A 269 -2.61 -4.73 2.00
N ILE A 270 -1.93 -4.55 3.13
CA ILE A 270 -2.46 -4.75 4.47
C ILE A 270 -2.29 -3.45 5.28
N ASP A 271 -3.41 -2.81 5.60
CA ASP A 271 -3.48 -1.63 6.46
C ASP A 271 -3.95 -2.03 7.85
N LEU A 272 -3.15 -1.70 8.86
CA LEU A 272 -3.44 -1.98 10.25
C LEU A 272 -3.64 -0.67 11.02
N GLN A 273 -4.57 -0.71 11.97
CA GLN A 273 -4.68 0.30 13.03
C GLN A 273 -4.48 -0.41 14.37
N VAL A 274 -3.51 0.06 15.16
CA VAL A 274 -3.22 -0.48 16.48
C VAL A 274 -3.31 0.61 17.54
N LEU A 275 -3.74 0.25 18.74
CA LEU A 275 -3.62 1.08 19.93
C LEU A 275 -2.35 0.67 20.69
N ARG A 276 -1.42 1.60 20.83
CA ARG A 276 -0.15 1.44 21.54
C ARG A 276 -0.01 2.52 22.60
N ASN A 277 0.07 2.12 23.86
CA ASN A 277 0.18 3.06 24.99
C ASN A 277 -0.89 4.17 24.99
N GLY A 278 -2.11 3.84 24.53
CA GLY A 278 -3.21 4.81 24.40
C GLY A 278 -3.22 5.64 23.12
N GLU A 279 -2.16 5.59 22.29
CA GLU A 279 -2.12 6.27 20.99
C GLU A 279 -2.52 5.33 19.85
N THR A 280 -3.28 5.86 18.89
CA THR A 280 -3.59 5.15 17.65
C THR A 280 -2.43 5.26 16.67
N ILE A 281 -1.91 4.12 16.23
CA ILE A 281 -0.84 3.98 15.24
C ILE A 281 -1.41 3.27 14.03
N PHE A 282 -1.06 3.78 12.84
CA PHE A 282 -1.42 3.17 11.58
C PHE A 282 -0.19 2.55 10.95
N LEU A 283 -0.33 1.40 10.31
CA LEU A 283 0.76 0.70 9.64
C LEU A 283 0.24 0.19 8.30
N SER A 284 1.05 0.27 7.25
CA SER A 284 0.67 -0.15 5.90
C SER A 284 1.79 -1.00 5.33
N PHE A 285 1.43 -2.15 4.76
CA PHE A 285 2.38 -3.10 4.21
C PHE A 285 1.91 -3.57 2.84
N ALA A 286 2.81 -3.54 1.85
CA ALA A 286 2.55 -4.21 0.59
C ALA A 286 2.81 -5.72 0.72
N VAL A 287 2.09 -6.49 -0.09
CA VAL A 287 2.27 -7.93 -0.22
C VAL A 287 2.92 -8.19 -1.57
N GLU A 288 4.13 -8.74 -1.57
CA GLU A 288 4.80 -9.21 -2.79
C GLU A 288 4.56 -10.71 -2.93
N LYS A 289 4.00 -11.14 -4.06
CA LYS A 289 3.64 -12.54 -4.34
C LYS A 289 4.84 -13.40 -4.69
#